data_AF-A0A9P9DJ89-F1
#
_entry.id   AF-A0A9P9DJ89-F1
#
_cell.length_a   1.000
_cell.length_b   1.000
_cell.length_c   1.000
_cell.angle_alpha   90.00
_cell.angle_beta   90.00
_cell.angle_gamma   90.00
#
_symmetry.space_group_name_H-M   'P 1'
#
loop_
_entity.id
_entity.type
_entity.pdbx_description
1 polymer ?
#
loop_
_entity_poly.entity_id
_entity_poly.type
_entity_poly.pdbx_seq_one_letter_code
_entity_poly.pdbx_strand_id
1 'polypeptide(L)'
;MPPSERTLNPRKRPRLPPTHTSTSRPLPHPAIPSPFTSSTCPKTLYITPTTPLLPTTHRITRLLSQIQQRSNQSASSRPRSKKHAPGLTAHGHLRPRDVEGAIAEAVENGRGKEVKEEVYLKASGKAIPRALEIGCFFQGEGRGCGVRVKIGGVRAVDDVLLKKHGEEGRMDVDIEGGEDGDEEEDEIAETRIRTVSTVTVAIWSL
;
A
#
# COMPACT_ATOMS: atom_id res chain seq x y z
N MET A 1 -21.74 -31.41 10.59
CA MET A 1 -20.74 -30.32 10.57
C MET A 1 -19.37 -30.93 10.80
N PRO A 2 -18.37 -30.68 9.94
CA PRO A 2 -17.02 -31.14 10.23
C PRO A 2 -16.45 -30.34 11.43
N PRO A 3 -15.61 -30.97 12.27
CA PRO A 3 -14.98 -30.30 13.39
C PRO A 3 -14.00 -29.23 12.89
N SER A 4 -14.08 -28.03 13.47
CA SER A 4 -13.17 -26.92 13.23
C SER A 4 -11.75 -27.32 13.61
N GLU A 5 -10.83 -27.35 12.64
CA GLU A 5 -9.42 -27.64 12.87
C GLU A 5 -8.84 -26.65 13.88
N ARG A 6 -8.40 -27.16 15.04
CA ARG A 6 -7.68 -26.38 16.04
C ARG A 6 -6.38 -25.88 15.40
N THR A 7 -6.32 -24.59 15.11
CA THR A 7 -5.11 -23.95 14.63
C THR A 7 -4.01 -24.10 15.70
N LEU A 8 -2.96 -24.84 15.37
CA LEU A 8 -1.79 -24.98 16.22
C LEU A 8 -1.25 -23.58 16.50
N ASN A 9 -1.15 -23.20 17.78
CA ASN A 9 -0.58 -21.92 18.18
C ASN A 9 0.76 -21.73 17.46
N PRO A 10 0.97 -20.63 16.74
CA PRO A 10 2.19 -20.43 15.97
C PRO A 10 3.37 -20.48 16.94
N ARG A 11 4.29 -21.44 16.70
CA ARG A 11 5.48 -21.61 17.53
C ARG A 11 6.23 -20.29 17.56
N LYS A 12 6.35 -19.70 18.76
CA LYS A 12 7.21 -18.54 18.97
C LYS A 12 8.61 -18.93 18.54
N ARG A 13 9.20 -18.09 17.71
CA ARG A 13 10.55 -18.35 17.22
C ARG A 13 11.56 -18.27 18.36
N PRO A 14 12.67 -19.03 18.29
CA PRO A 14 13.72 -18.95 19.29
C PRO A 14 14.25 -17.51 19.39
N ARG A 15 14.62 -17.13 20.63
CA ARG A 15 15.31 -15.87 20.88
C ARG A 15 16.68 -15.93 20.20
N LEU A 16 17.15 -14.78 19.73
CA LEU A 16 18.51 -14.68 19.24
C LEU A 16 19.48 -14.83 20.43
N PRO A 17 20.66 -15.44 20.23
CA PRO A 17 21.71 -15.44 21.22
C PRO A 17 22.06 -14.00 21.66
N PRO A 18 22.54 -13.78 22.89
CA PRO A 18 22.93 -12.46 23.37
C PRO A 18 24.01 -11.78 22.52
N THR A 19 24.80 -12.57 21.79
CA THR A 19 25.87 -12.15 20.87
C THR A 19 25.35 -11.53 19.58
N HIS A 20 24.05 -11.61 19.28
CA HIS A 20 23.48 -11.14 18.00
C HIS A 20 22.41 -10.06 18.20
N THR A 21 22.30 -9.17 17.21
CA THR A 21 21.26 -8.14 17.10
C THR A 21 20.52 -8.26 15.78
N SER A 22 19.22 -7.95 15.78
CA SER A 22 18.42 -7.95 14.56
C SER A 22 18.22 -6.54 14.02
N THR A 23 18.59 -6.31 12.76
CA THR A 23 18.37 -5.07 12.03
C THR A 23 17.29 -5.28 10.98
N SER A 24 16.23 -4.47 11.00
CA SER A 24 15.14 -4.62 10.02
C SER A 24 15.50 -3.99 8.68
N ARG A 25 15.31 -4.72 7.58
CA ARG A 25 15.32 -4.10 6.25
C ARG A 25 14.02 -3.30 6.02
N PRO A 26 14.08 -2.15 5.33
CA PRO A 26 12.89 -1.43 4.90
C PRO A 26 12.03 -2.29 3.95
N LEU A 27 10.70 -2.18 4.07
CA LEU A 27 9.79 -2.88 3.16
C LEU A 27 9.82 -2.21 1.77
N PRO A 28 10.06 -2.97 0.68
CA PRO A 28 10.04 -2.39 -0.65
C PRO A 28 8.62 -1.96 -1.03
N HIS A 29 8.50 -0.76 -1.59
CA HIS A 29 7.23 -0.26 -2.10
C HIS A 29 7.41 0.35 -3.50
N PRO A 30 6.41 0.23 -4.40
CA PRO A 30 6.45 0.86 -5.71
C PRO A 30 6.57 2.38 -5.60
N ALA A 31 7.10 2.99 -6.66
CA ALA A 31 7.15 4.44 -6.80
C ALA A 31 5.74 5.04 -6.70
N ILE A 32 5.64 6.19 -6.03
CA ILE A 32 4.37 6.89 -5.89
C ILE A 32 4.02 7.51 -7.25
N PRO A 33 2.87 7.17 -7.85
CA PRO A 33 2.53 7.71 -9.16
C PRO A 33 2.19 9.20 -9.07
N SER A 34 2.33 9.90 -10.20
CA SER A 34 1.93 11.30 -10.32
C SER A 34 0.44 11.49 -9.92
N PRO A 35 0.07 12.59 -9.24
CA PRO A 35 -1.32 12.87 -8.89
C PRO A 35 -2.27 12.91 -10.10
N PHE A 36 -1.74 13.30 -11.27
CA PHE A 36 -2.48 13.39 -12.53
C PHE A 36 -2.59 12.07 -13.29
N THR A 37 -2.01 10.99 -12.76
CA THR A 37 -2.10 9.68 -13.40
C THR A 37 -3.55 9.19 -13.52
N SER A 38 -3.80 8.34 -14.51
CA SER A 38 -5.11 7.73 -14.77
C SER A 38 -5.58 6.80 -13.64
N SER A 39 -6.85 6.38 -13.69
CA SER A 39 -7.46 5.45 -12.73
C SER A 39 -6.80 4.07 -12.70
N THR A 40 -6.07 3.70 -13.76
CA THR A 40 -5.30 2.45 -13.85
C THR A 40 -4.18 2.38 -12.81
N CYS A 41 -3.62 3.52 -12.42
CA CYS A 41 -2.51 3.58 -11.46
C CYS A 41 -3.02 3.95 -10.05
N PRO A 42 -2.81 3.09 -9.04
CA PRO A 42 -3.36 3.30 -7.70
C PRO A 42 -2.68 4.47 -6.97
N LYS A 43 -3.46 5.45 -6.52
CA LYS A 43 -2.98 6.57 -5.71
C LYS A 43 -2.73 6.11 -4.28
N THR A 44 -1.49 5.70 -3.99
CA THR A 44 -1.13 5.08 -2.70
C THR A 44 -0.23 6.00 -1.87
N LEU A 45 -0.59 6.18 -0.60
CA LEU A 45 0.21 6.85 0.43
C LEU A 45 0.71 5.82 1.44
N TYR A 46 2.01 5.82 1.72
CA TYR A 46 2.60 4.99 2.77
C TYR A 46 2.69 5.80 4.06
N ILE A 47 2.03 5.31 5.10
CA ILE A 47 1.90 6.01 6.38
C ILE A 47 2.93 5.47 7.37
N THR A 48 3.65 6.38 8.00
CA THR A 48 4.57 6.12 9.10
C THR A 48 3.93 6.53 10.44
N PRO A 49 4.47 6.07 11.59
CA PRO A 49 3.93 6.46 12.89
C PRO A 49 4.01 7.97 13.15
N THR A 50 4.99 8.65 12.56
CA THR A 50 5.24 10.09 12.69
C THR A 50 4.50 10.94 11.67
N THR A 51 3.72 10.31 10.78
CA THR A 51 3.00 11.04 9.72
C THR A 51 2.00 12.04 10.34
N PRO A 52 2.04 13.34 10.01
CA PRO A 52 1.13 14.33 10.56
C PRO A 52 -0.27 14.19 9.95
N LEU A 53 -1.33 14.37 10.76
CA LEU A 53 -2.71 14.11 10.39
C LEU A 53 -3.19 15.10 9.33
N LEU A 54 -3.16 16.39 9.67
CA LEU A 54 -3.71 17.46 8.84
C LEU A 54 -3.06 17.53 7.45
N PRO A 55 -1.71 17.55 7.30
CA PRO A 55 -1.10 17.58 5.97
C PRO A 55 -1.49 16.36 5.13
N THR A 56 -1.65 15.21 5.77
CA THR A 56 -2.04 13.97 5.08
C THR A 56 -3.49 14.00 4.64
N THR A 57 -4.41 14.49 5.47
CA THR A 57 -5.82 14.65 5.09
C THR A 57 -5.97 15.67 3.96
N HIS A 58 -5.28 16.81 4.02
CA HIS A 58 -5.25 17.78 2.91
C HIS A 58 -4.65 17.21 1.61
N ARG A 59 -3.65 16.33 1.73
CA ARG A 59 -3.10 15.64 0.56
C ARG A 59 -4.12 14.68 -0.06
N ILE A 60 -4.87 13.95 0.77
CA ILE A 60 -5.91 13.03 0.30
C ILE A 60 -7.06 13.79 -0.35
N THR A 61 -7.53 14.90 0.23
CA THR A 61 -8.58 15.72 -0.39
C THR A 61 -8.16 16.27 -1.75
N ARG A 62 -6.89 16.69 -1.90
CA ARG A 62 -6.35 17.13 -3.20
C ARG A 62 -6.30 16.00 -4.22
N LEU A 63 -5.99 14.77 -3.81
CA LEU A 63 -6.03 13.62 -4.71
C LEU A 63 -7.46 13.29 -5.13
N LEU A 64 -8.40 13.29 -4.18
CA LEU A 64 -9.82 13.06 -4.46
C LEU A 64 -10.40 14.12 -5.40
N SER A 65 -10.03 15.40 -5.25
CA SER A 65 -10.48 16.45 -6.15
C SER A 65 -9.95 16.27 -7.57
N GLN A 66 -8.70 15.82 -7.74
CA GLN A 66 -8.14 15.48 -9.06
C GLN A 66 -8.82 14.27 -9.69
N ILE A 67 -9.17 13.26 -8.89
CA ILE A 67 -9.96 12.12 -9.32
C ILE A 67 -11.32 12.59 -9.86
N GLN A 68 -12.00 13.46 -9.11
CA GLN A 68 -13.29 14.00 -9.49
C GLN A 68 -13.21 14.88 -10.76
N GLN A 69 -12.20 15.74 -10.87
CA GLN A 69 -11.96 16.55 -12.06
C GLN A 69 -11.79 15.68 -13.31
N ARG A 70 -11.00 14.61 -13.20
CA ARG A 70 -10.77 13.68 -14.31
C ARG A 70 -12.01 12.86 -14.64
N SER A 71 -12.81 12.47 -13.64
CA SER A 71 -14.12 11.84 -13.86
C SER A 71 -15.03 12.77 -14.66
N ASN A 72 -15.13 14.05 -14.27
CA ASN A 72 -15.94 15.05 -14.97
C ASN A 72 -15.44 15.33 -16.39
N GLN A 73 -14.12 15.40 -16.61
CA GLN A 73 -13.53 15.55 -17.95
C GLN A 73 -13.82 14.34 -18.83
N SER A 74 -13.73 13.13 -18.26
CA SER A 74 -14.05 11.90 -18.99
C SER A 74 -15.53 11.91 -19.37
N ALA A 75 -16.43 12.26 -18.44
CA ALA A 75 -17.85 12.37 -18.68
C ALA A 75 -18.22 13.45 -19.71
N SER A 76 -17.54 14.60 -19.73
CA SER A 76 -17.80 15.67 -20.71
C SER A 76 -17.20 15.39 -22.09
N SER A 77 -16.11 14.62 -22.16
CA SER A 77 -15.52 14.15 -23.42
C SER A 77 -16.34 13.06 -24.11
N ARG A 78 -17.28 12.42 -23.39
CA ARG A 78 -18.19 11.46 -24.00
C ARG A 78 -19.03 12.18 -25.05
N PRO A 79 -19.05 11.70 -26.31
CA PRO A 79 -19.99 12.24 -27.28
C PRO A 79 -21.38 12.06 -26.68
N ARG A 80 -22.16 13.14 -26.59
CA ARG A 80 -23.57 13.07 -26.19
C ARG A 80 -24.25 12.12 -27.16
N SER A 81 -24.40 10.85 -26.80
CA SER A 81 -25.21 9.93 -27.58
C SER A 81 -26.59 10.57 -27.59
N LYS A 82 -27.05 10.96 -28.77
CA LYS A 82 -28.48 11.23 -28.92
C LYS A 82 -29.13 9.94 -28.47
N LYS A 83 -30.02 9.99 -27.47
CA LYS A 83 -30.80 8.86 -26.92
C LYS A 83 -31.68 8.12 -27.96
N HIS A 84 -31.45 8.36 -29.25
CA HIS A 84 -32.17 7.87 -30.40
C HIS A 84 -31.21 7.50 -31.55
N ALA A 85 -30.04 6.93 -31.26
CA ALA A 85 -29.38 6.13 -32.29
C ALA A 85 -30.07 4.77 -32.30
N PRO A 86 -30.86 4.41 -33.33
CA PRO A 86 -31.33 3.03 -33.48
C PRO A 86 -30.09 2.13 -33.45
N GLY A 87 -30.18 0.99 -32.76
CA GLY A 87 -29.04 0.06 -32.59
C GLY A 87 -28.30 -0.13 -33.91
N LEU A 88 -26.96 -0.16 -33.87
CA LEU A 88 -26.13 -0.21 -35.08
C LEU A 88 -26.54 -1.41 -35.94
N THR A 89 -27.34 -1.15 -36.95
CA THR A 89 -27.72 -2.12 -37.96
C THR A 89 -26.78 -1.97 -39.14
N ALA A 90 -26.35 -3.09 -39.70
CA ALA A 90 -25.41 -3.15 -40.82
C ALA A 90 -26.09 -2.71 -42.14
N HIS A 91 -26.52 -1.46 -42.23
CA HIS A 91 -27.18 -0.89 -43.40
C HIS A 91 -26.20 -0.17 -44.34
N GLY A 92 -24.89 -0.34 -44.16
CA GLY A 92 -23.85 0.30 -44.99
C GLY A 92 -23.67 1.81 -44.76
N HIS A 93 -24.53 2.45 -43.97
CA HIS A 93 -24.51 3.90 -43.71
C HIS A 93 -23.87 4.29 -42.36
N LEU A 94 -23.16 3.36 -41.72
CA LEU A 94 -22.50 3.59 -40.43
C LEU A 94 -21.35 4.57 -40.57
N ARG A 95 -21.36 5.64 -39.78
CA ARG A 95 -20.21 6.56 -39.71
C ARG A 95 -19.17 5.97 -38.76
N PRO A 96 -17.86 6.18 -38.99
CA PRO A 96 -16.80 5.71 -38.09
C PRO A 96 -17.04 6.12 -36.63
N ARG A 97 -17.52 7.34 -36.42
CA ARG A 97 -17.85 7.89 -35.10
C ARG A 97 -18.94 7.12 -34.34
N ASP A 98 -19.93 6.57 -35.05
CA ASP A 98 -21.02 5.82 -34.43
C ASP A 98 -20.54 4.41 -34.00
N VAL A 99 -19.65 3.82 -34.80
CA VAL A 99 -19.00 2.53 -34.50
C VAL A 99 -18.04 2.66 -33.31
N GLU A 100 -17.21 3.71 -33.30
CA GLU A 100 -16.28 4.00 -32.19
C GLU A 100 -17.03 4.21 -30.86
N GLY A 101 -18.15 4.93 -30.90
CA GLY A 101 -18.99 5.16 -29.72
C GLY A 101 -19.59 3.88 -29.16
N ALA A 102 -20.10 2.99 -30.02
CA ALA A 102 -20.69 1.72 -29.61
C ALA A 102 -19.66 0.73 -29.05
N ILE A 103 -18.44 0.70 -29.62
CA ILE A 103 -17.34 -0.12 -29.09
C ILE A 103 -16.92 0.39 -27.71
N ALA A 104 -16.81 1.70 -27.53
CA ALA A 104 -16.47 2.29 -26.23
C ALA A 104 -17.53 1.98 -25.15
N GLU A 105 -18.82 2.05 -25.51
CA GLU A 105 -19.94 1.71 -24.60
C GLU A 105 -19.97 0.21 -24.25
N ALA A 106 -19.73 -0.67 -25.23
CA ALA A 106 -19.71 -2.11 -24.99
C ALA A 106 -18.55 -2.54 -24.08
N VAL A 107 -17.38 -1.91 -24.21
CA VAL A 107 -16.21 -2.16 -23.33
C VAL A 107 -16.48 -1.69 -21.90
N GLU A 108 -17.26 -0.63 -21.72
CA GLU A 108 -17.61 -0.10 -20.40
C GLU A 108 -18.70 -0.94 -19.73
N ASN A 109 -19.76 -1.30 -20.45
CA ASN A 109 -20.83 -2.17 -19.94
C ASN A 109 -20.36 -3.60 -19.64
N GLY A 110 -19.34 -4.09 -20.36
CA GLY A 110 -18.68 -5.37 -20.07
C GLY A 110 -17.80 -5.35 -18.81
N ARG A 111 -17.44 -4.17 -18.30
CA ARG A 111 -16.69 -3.98 -17.05
C ARG A 111 -17.67 -3.78 -15.90
N GLY A 112 -18.25 -4.88 -15.44
CA GLY A 112 -19.14 -4.91 -14.26
C GLY A 112 -18.53 -4.17 -13.05
N LYS A 113 -19.37 -3.37 -12.39
CA LYS A 113 -19.07 -2.41 -11.30
C LYS A 113 -18.24 -1.21 -11.76
N GLU A 114 -18.87 -0.04 -11.73
CA GLU A 114 -18.23 1.27 -11.81
C GLU A 114 -17.11 1.34 -10.76
N VAL A 115 -15.86 1.09 -11.17
CA VAL A 115 -14.71 1.11 -10.27
C VAL A 115 -14.43 2.57 -9.95
N LYS A 116 -15.07 3.08 -8.90
CA LYS A 116 -14.75 4.39 -8.33
C LYS A 116 -13.28 4.38 -7.97
N GLU A 117 -12.55 5.37 -8.48
CA GLU A 117 -11.13 5.48 -8.20
C GLU A 117 -10.94 5.90 -6.73
N GLU A 118 -10.07 5.15 -6.04
CA GLU A 118 -9.86 5.28 -4.60
C GLU A 118 -8.42 5.75 -4.31
N VAL A 119 -8.25 6.47 -3.20
CA VAL A 119 -6.94 6.73 -2.60
C VAL A 119 -6.66 5.67 -1.54
N TYR A 120 -5.51 5.01 -1.65
CA TYR A 120 -5.10 3.94 -0.75
C TYR A 120 -4.08 4.46 0.26
N LEU A 121 -4.27 4.14 1.54
CA LEU A 121 -3.30 4.33 2.60
C LEU A 121 -2.79 2.96 3.01
N LYS A 122 -1.48 2.74 2.91
CA LYS A 122 -0.84 1.51 3.36
C LYS A 122 -0.02 1.79 4.62
N ALA A 123 -0.27 1.00 5.66
CA ALA A 123 0.41 1.11 6.94
C ALA A 123 0.73 -0.26 7.51
N SER A 124 1.80 -0.32 8.33
CA SER A 124 2.22 -1.55 9.01
C SER A 124 2.62 -1.25 10.46
N GLY A 125 2.51 -2.25 11.33
CA GLY A 125 2.94 -2.17 12.73
C GLY A 125 2.43 -0.92 13.46
N LYS A 126 3.34 -0.13 14.05
CA LYS A 126 3.03 1.09 14.82
C LYS A 126 2.32 2.19 14.02
N ALA A 127 2.33 2.13 12.68
CA ALA A 127 1.66 3.12 11.84
C ALA A 127 0.17 2.81 11.62
N ILE A 128 -0.31 1.61 11.99
CA ILE A 128 -1.71 1.19 11.78
C ILE A 128 -2.70 2.13 12.48
N PRO A 129 -2.55 2.49 13.76
CA PRO A 129 -3.48 3.40 14.44
C PRO A 129 -3.61 4.74 13.71
N ARG A 130 -2.48 5.25 13.19
CA ARG A 130 -2.44 6.51 12.46
C ARG A 130 -3.20 6.47 11.14
N ALA A 131 -3.07 5.37 10.39
CA ALA A 131 -3.83 5.20 9.15
C ALA A 131 -5.33 5.05 9.40
N LEU A 132 -5.72 4.38 10.48
CA LEU A 132 -7.12 4.24 10.88
C LEU A 132 -7.71 5.58 11.34
N GLU A 133 -6.97 6.38 12.10
CA GLU A 133 -7.36 7.73 12.50
C GLU A 133 -7.65 8.63 11.29
N ILE A 134 -6.79 8.58 10.26
CA ILE A 134 -7.04 9.27 8.99
C ILE A 134 -8.31 8.71 8.32
N GLY A 135 -8.52 7.39 8.32
CA GLY A 135 -9.75 6.78 7.81
C GLY A 135 -11.01 7.29 8.52
N CYS A 136 -11.00 7.31 9.85
CA CYS A 136 -12.10 7.83 10.68
C CYS A 136 -12.38 9.30 10.38
N PHE A 137 -11.35 10.12 10.14
CA PHE A 137 -11.52 11.53 9.76
C PHE A 137 -12.38 11.69 8.49
N PHE A 138 -12.25 10.79 7.52
CA PHE A 138 -13.03 10.81 6.27
C PHE A 138 -14.42 10.17 6.40
N GLN A 139 -14.67 9.36 7.43
CA GLN A 139 -16.00 8.86 7.76
C GLN A 139 -16.88 9.89 8.47
N GLY A 140 -16.29 10.96 9.03
CA GLY A 140 -17.02 11.99 9.76
C GLY A 140 -18.15 12.64 8.94
N GLU A 141 -19.20 13.03 9.65
CA GLU A 141 -20.42 13.64 9.07
C GLU A 141 -20.08 14.83 8.16
N GLY A 142 -20.72 14.89 6.98
CA GLY A 142 -20.60 16.01 6.04
C GLY A 142 -19.45 15.95 5.02
N ARG A 143 -18.61 14.90 4.99
CA ARG A 143 -17.50 14.79 4.01
C ARG A 143 -17.81 14.00 2.74
N GLY A 144 -18.94 13.31 2.67
CA GLY A 144 -19.36 12.59 1.46
C GLY A 144 -18.33 11.58 0.94
N CYS A 145 -17.53 10.97 1.84
CA CYS A 145 -16.50 10.02 1.48
C CYS A 145 -16.86 8.61 1.98
N GLY A 146 -16.59 7.60 1.16
CA GLY A 146 -16.62 6.20 1.56
C GLY A 146 -15.24 5.73 2.01
N VAL A 147 -15.19 4.87 3.02
CA VAL A 147 -13.96 4.30 3.55
C VAL A 147 -14.07 2.78 3.67
N ARG A 148 -13.06 2.05 3.18
CA ARG A 148 -12.99 0.59 3.26
C ARG A 148 -11.62 0.16 3.78
N VAL A 149 -11.62 -0.67 4.82
CA VAL A 149 -10.40 -1.19 5.43
C VAL A 149 -10.17 -2.63 4.98
N LYS A 150 -8.95 -2.95 4.54
CA LYS A 150 -8.48 -4.32 4.29
C LYS A 150 -7.30 -4.61 5.20
N ILE A 151 -7.34 -5.74 5.89
CA ILE A 151 -6.26 -6.21 6.78
C ILE A 151 -5.48 -7.29 6.02
N GLY A 152 -4.17 -7.32 6.19
CA GLY A 152 -3.30 -8.35 5.63
C GLY A 152 -1.99 -8.48 6.39
N GLY A 153 -1.09 -9.30 5.86
CA GLY A 153 0.26 -9.45 6.39
C GLY A 153 1.31 -9.38 5.28
N VAL A 154 2.47 -8.82 5.59
CA VAL A 154 3.63 -8.77 4.70
C VAL A 154 4.81 -9.46 5.37
N ARG A 155 5.59 -10.23 4.61
CA ARG A 155 6.83 -10.82 5.08
C ARG A 155 7.94 -9.78 4.95
N ALA A 156 8.58 -9.44 6.07
CA ALA A 156 9.75 -8.58 6.13
C ALA A 156 11.00 -9.42 6.35
N VAL A 157 12.13 -8.99 5.81
CA VAL A 157 13.43 -9.61 6.03
C VAL A 157 14.18 -8.75 7.03
N ASP A 158 14.69 -9.37 8.09
CA ASP A 158 15.59 -8.76 9.06
C ASP A 158 16.96 -9.43 8.92
N ASP A 159 18.02 -8.65 9.09
CA ASP A 159 19.40 -9.10 9.14
C ASP A 159 19.77 -9.40 10.58
N VAL A 160 20.47 -10.50 10.80
CA VAL A 160 21.03 -10.87 12.11
C VAL A 160 22.53 -10.59 12.05
N LEU A 161 22.97 -9.64 12.86
CA LEU A 161 24.36 -9.19 12.93
C LEU A 161 24.95 -9.55 14.27
N LEU A 162 26.23 -9.92 14.30
CA LEU A 162 26.99 -10.04 15.54
C LEU A 162 27.09 -8.68 16.22
N LYS A 163 26.93 -8.67 17.54
CA LYS A 163 27.30 -7.52 18.37
C LYS A 163 28.82 -7.44 18.34
N LYS A 164 29.37 -6.31 17.91
CA LYS A 164 30.80 -6.04 18.07
C LYS A 164 31.11 -6.01 19.58
N HIS A 165 32.12 -6.76 20.01
CA HIS A 165 32.69 -6.66 21.36
C HIS A 165 33.15 -5.20 21.55
N GLY A 166 32.44 -4.42 22.38
CA GLY A 166 32.81 -3.01 22.63
C GLY A 166 31.72 -2.09 23.19
N GLU A 167 30.45 -2.51 23.24
CA GLU A 167 29.35 -1.70 23.83
C GLU A 167 28.87 -2.19 25.20
N GLU A 168 29.74 -2.86 25.97
CA GLU A 168 29.52 -3.14 27.38
C GLU A 168 30.66 -2.51 28.19
N GLY A 169 30.37 -1.42 28.91
CA GLY A 169 31.12 -0.97 30.09
C GLY A 169 32.56 -0.50 29.87
N ARG A 170 32.81 0.80 30.08
CA ARG A 170 34.16 1.28 30.42
C ARG A 170 34.65 0.57 31.68
N MET A 171 35.60 -0.34 31.54
CA MET A 171 36.60 -0.63 32.55
C MET A 171 37.95 -0.50 31.86
N ASP A 172 38.65 0.58 32.18
CA ASP A 172 40.01 0.84 31.76
C ASP A 172 40.92 -0.24 32.39
N VAL A 173 41.44 -1.14 31.57
CA VAL A 173 42.58 -1.99 31.92
C VAL A 173 43.54 -1.95 30.74
N ASP A 174 44.63 -1.21 30.92
CA ASP A 174 45.77 -1.17 30.00
C ASP A 174 46.40 -2.57 29.92
N ILE A 175 46.33 -3.21 28.75
CA ILE A 175 47.19 -4.36 28.40
C ILE A 175 47.73 -4.14 26.99
N GLU A 176 49.04 -3.89 26.92
CA GLU A 176 49.84 -3.88 25.70
C GLU A 176 49.98 -5.30 25.13
N GLY A 177 49.93 -5.38 23.79
CA GLY A 177 50.67 -6.39 23.02
C GLY A 177 49.96 -7.72 22.77
N GLY A 178 49.66 -7.98 21.49
CA GLY A 178 49.24 -9.28 20.98
C GLY A 178 48.78 -9.18 19.54
N GLU A 179 49.73 -9.27 18.59
CA GLU A 179 49.45 -9.65 17.21
C GLU A 179 49.03 -11.12 17.21
N ASP A 180 47.73 -11.38 17.14
CA ASP A 180 47.22 -12.69 16.73
C ASP A 180 46.20 -12.44 15.62
N GLY A 181 46.60 -12.83 14.40
CA GLY A 181 45.72 -12.90 13.25
C GLY A 181 44.74 -14.04 13.45
N ASP A 182 43.61 -13.73 14.08
CA ASP A 182 42.46 -14.61 14.06
C ASP A 182 41.86 -14.55 12.67
N GLU A 183 41.91 -15.68 11.97
CA GLU A 183 41.11 -15.96 10.79
C GLU A 183 39.65 -15.66 11.16
N GLU A 184 39.17 -14.46 10.78
CA GLU A 184 37.75 -14.12 10.78
C GLU A 184 37.10 -15.10 9.80
N GLU A 185 36.76 -16.31 10.27
CA GLU A 185 35.79 -17.16 9.62
C GLU A 185 34.60 -16.23 9.36
N ASP A 186 34.35 -15.96 8.08
CA ASP A 186 33.25 -15.14 7.59
C ASP A 186 31.93 -15.72 8.13
N GLU A 187 31.58 -15.42 9.38
CA GLU A 187 30.40 -15.97 10.05
C GLU A 187 29.19 -15.33 9.36
N ILE A 188 28.60 -16.13 8.48
CA ILE A 188 27.63 -15.70 7.48
C ILE A 188 26.48 -14.98 8.18
N ALA A 189 26.33 -13.69 7.91
CA ALA A 189 25.20 -12.90 8.40
C ALA A 189 23.87 -13.62 8.09
N GLU A 190 23.19 -14.11 9.12
CA GLU A 190 21.94 -14.85 8.96
C GLU A 190 20.80 -13.87 8.61
N THR A 191 19.87 -14.30 7.75
CA THR A 191 18.65 -13.53 7.46
C THR A 191 17.43 -14.21 8.05
N ARG A 192 16.57 -13.42 8.69
CA ARG A 192 15.36 -13.91 9.36
C ARG A 192 14.11 -13.23 8.81
N ILE A 193 13.15 -14.04 8.36
CA ILE A 193 11.93 -13.50 7.72
C ILE A 193 10.81 -13.35 8.75
N ARG A 194 10.42 -12.15 9.18
CA ARG A 194 9.25 -11.97 10.08
C ARG A 194 7.97 -11.65 9.32
N THR A 195 6.81 -11.89 9.92
CA THR A 195 5.51 -11.46 9.39
C THR A 195 5.06 -10.20 10.12
N VAL A 196 4.67 -9.17 9.36
CA VAL A 196 4.21 -7.88 9.87
C VAL A 196 2.76 -7.67 9.46
N SER A 197 1.91 -7.36 10.42
CA SER A 197 0.53 -6.97 10.14
C SER A 197 0.49 -5.65 9.36
N THR A 198 -0.40 -5.60 8.38
CA THR A 198 -0.60 -4.45 7.50
C THR A 198 -2.07 -4.12 7.36
N VAL A 199 -2.35 -2.84 7.14
CA VAL A 199 -3.69 -2.34 6.85
C VAL A 199 -3.63 -1.50 5.59
N THR A 200 -4.63 -1.69 4.73
CA THR A 200 -4.91 -0.83 3.58
C THR A 200 -6.24 -0.14 3.79
N VAL A 201 -6.23 1.17 3.98
CA VAL A 201 -7.44 2.00 4.05
C VAL A 201 -7.67 2.60 2.67
N ALA A 202 -8.81 2.30 2.06
CA ALA A 202 -9.23 2.87 0.79
C ALA A 202 -10.29 3.94 1.02
N ILE A 203 -10.11 5.11 0.40
CA ILE A 203 -10.99 6.27 0.55
C ILE A 203 -11.44 6.73 -0.85
N TRP A 204 -12.74 6.92 -1.04
CA TRP A 204 -13.30 7.42 -2.30
C TRP A 204 -14.36 8.49 -2.04
N SER A 205 -14.57 9.38 -3.01
CA SER A 205 -15.70 10.32 -2.99
C SER A 205 -16.99 9.57 -3.37
N LEU A 206 -18.07 9.80 -2.63
CA LEU A 206 -19.39 9.22 -2.93
C LEU A 206 -20.01 9.85 -4.18
#